data_AF-A0AB33A7G2-F1
#
_entry.id   AF-A0AB33A7G2-F1
#
_cell.length_a   1.000
_cell.length_b   1.000
_cell.length_c   1.000
_cell.angle_alpha   90.00
_cell.angle_beta   90.00
_cell.angle_gamma   90.00
#
_symmetry.space_group_name_H-M   'P 1'
#
loop_
_entity.id
_entity.type
_entity.pdbx_description
1 polymer ?
#
loop_
_entity_poly.entity_id
_entity_poly.type
_entity_poly.pdbx_seq_one_letter_code
_entity_poly.pdbx_strand_id
1 'polypeptide(L)'
;MSVAEPFAEHLPGAPHTLVYPTLNPIIDVALTGLGDLADTMSDAGTEILQAVIDAQHHEPQQVAASALLSGTATVMAAYRQHIDAIGTHMGTAAIALTSAWTHYGASGDWSTPEDLRAPQLPELTIAITAAAPRPLAGGENIDTAYLEDVLVRVRHVGNTFATPSIEAFTTFVRSELLVGELTEAFDTIMVEHTAAMATTSTTMQQHLTHLADTIQTAHHRHRDTRLWTPITTTAAS
;
A
#
# COMPACT_ATOMS: atom_id res chain seq x y z
N MET A 1 -13.17 25.04 -33.59
CA MET A 1 -12.60 23.94 -32.79
C MET A 1 -12.53 24.46 -31.37
N SER A 2 -13.21 23.81 -30.42
CA SER A 2 -13.08 24.12 -29.00
C SER A 2 -11.70 23.68 -28.56
N VAL A 3 -10.90 24.59 -28.01
CA VAL A 3 -9.65 24.24 -27.32
C VAL A 3 -10.07 23.60 -25.99
N ALA A 4 -9.52 22.44 -25.64
CA ALA A 4 -9.75 21.87 -24.31
C ALA A 4 -9.09 22.79 -23.28
N GLU A 5 -9.87 23.31 -22.33
CA GLU A 5 -9.38 24.23 -21.30
C GLU A 5 -9.30 23.48 -19.96
N PRO A 6 -8.16 23.53 -19.24
CA PRO A 6 -7.95 22.74 -18.01
C PRO A 6 -8.91 23.08 -16.86
N PHE A 7 -9.65 24.19 -16.98
CA PHE A 7 -10.55 24.72 -15.95
C PHE A 7 -11.99 24.93 -16.43
N ALA A 8 -12.35 24.41 -17.61
CA ALA A 8 -13.62 24.36 -18.37
C ALA A 8 -14.75 25.39 -18.10
N GLU A 9 -14.98 25.84 -16.87
CA GLU A 9 -16.05 26.74 -16.43
C GLU A 9 -15.59 27.89 -15.50
N HIS A 10 -14.40 27.83 -14.89
CA HIS A 10 -13.99 28.78 -13.83
C HIS A 10 -13.16 29.97 -14.32
N LEU A 11 -12.53 29.85 -15.49
CA LEU A 11 -11.71 30.90 -16.12
C LEU A 11 -11.95 31.00 -17.63
N PRO A 12 -13.20 31.09 -18.10
CA PRO A 12 -13.49 31.05 -19.53
C PRO A 12 -12.79 32.21 -20.26
N GLY A 13 -11.90 31.88 -21.19
CA GLY A 13 -11.16 32.85 -22.01
C GLY A 13 -10.04 33.62 -21.30
N ALA A 14 -9.65 33.23 -20.09
CA ALA A 14 -8.46 33.80 -19.45
C ALA A 14 -7.19 33.31 -20.19
N PRO A 15 -6.26 34.21 -20.55
CA PRO A 15 -5.06 33.80 -21.27
C PRO A 15 -4.18 32.90 -20.39
N HIS A 16 -3.63 31.83 -20.96
CA HIS A 16 -2.74 30.91 -20.24
C HIS A 16 -1.56 31.63 -19.57
N THR A 17 -1.10 32.75 -20.15
CA THR A 17 -0.04 33.62 -19.60
C THR A 17 -0.40 34.28 -18.28
N LEU A 18 -1.68 34.31 -17.91
CA LEU A 18 -2.18 34.77 -16.62
C LEU A 18 -2.59 33.58 -15.73
N VAL A 19 -3.24 32.56 -16.30
CA VAL A 19 -3.68 31.37 -15.57
C VAL A 19 -2.51 30.56 -15.01
N TYR A 20 -1.51 30.26 -15.84
CA TYR A 20 -0.38 29.43 -15.45
C TYR A 20 0.43 30.05 -14.31
N PRO A 21 0.94 31.30 -14.38
CA PRO A 21 1.73 31.86 -13.28
C PRO A 21 0.93 32.01 -11.96
N THR A 22 -0.38 32.23 -12.04
CA THR A 22 -1.23 32.37 -10.87
C THR A 22 -1.47 31.05 -10.15
N LEU A 23 -1.66 29.94 -10.88
CA LEU A 23 -1.98 28.64 -10.30
C LEU A 23 -0.77 27.72 -10.12
N ASN A 24 0.32 27.97 -10.86
CA ASN A 24 1.53 27.15 -10.83
C ASN A 24 2.09 26.91 -9.41
N PRO A 25 2.16 27.91 -8.51
CA PRO A 25 2.66 27.66 -7.15
C PRO A 25 1.82 26.64 -6.35
N ILE A 26 0.50 26.61 -6.56
CA ILE A 26 -0.42 25.70 -5.87
C ILE A 26 -0.34 24.30 -6.51
N ILE A 27 -0.34 24.26 -7.84
CA ILE A 27 -0.27 23.02 -8.61
C ILE A 27 1.08 22.32 -8.41
N ASP A 28 2.19 23.05 -8.37
CA ASP A 28 3.52 22.48 -8.11
C ASP A 28 3.60 21.83 -6.72
N VAL A 29 3.00 22.45 -5.70
CA VAL A 29 2.92 21.87 -4.34
C VAL A 29 2.09 20.59 -4.35
N ALA A 30 0.95 20.58 -5.05
CA ALA A 30 0.11 19.40 -5.18
C ALA A 30 0.82 18.27 -5.95
N LEU A 31 1.50 18.56 -7.06
CA LEU A 31 2.26 17.57 -7.84
C LEU A 31 3.45 17.01 -7.05
N THR A 32 4.14 17.87 -6.28
CA THR A 32 5.22 17.43 -5.40
C THR A 32 4.69 16.49 -4.32
N GLY A 33 3.59 16.85 -3.66
CA GLY A 33 2.98 16.00 -2.64
C GLY A 33 2.45 14.66 -3.19
N LEU A 34 1.99 14.62 -4.44
CA LEU A 34 1.66 13.35 -5.12
C LEU A 34 2.90 12.46 -5.28
N GLY A 35 4.04 13.05 -5.67
CA GLY A 35 5.32 12.34 -5.77
C GLY A 35 5.79 11.79 -4.43
N ASP A 36 5.80 12.63 -3.40
CA ASP A 36 6.20 12.22 -2.04
C ASP A 36 5.30 11.09 -1.49
N LEU A 37 4.00 11.14 -1.79
CA LEU A 37 3.05 10.09 -1.40
C LEU A 37 3.32 8.78 -2.16
N ALA A 38 3.63 8.85 -3.46
CA ALA A 38 4.01 7.69 -4.26
C ALA A 38 5.29 7.01 -3.72
N ASP A 39 6.31 7.80 -3.38
CA ASP A 39 7.56 7.30 -2.78
C ASP A 39 7.30 6.65 -1.42
N THR A 40 6.49 7.30 -0.56
CA THR A 40 6.10 6.74 0.74
C THR A 40 5.38 5.40 0.59
N MET A 41 4.47 5.28 -0.40
CA MET A 41 3.78 4.03 -0.67
C MET A 41 4.77 2.93 -1.09
N SER A 42 5.71 3.26 -1.98
CA SER A 42 6.75 2.34 -2.47
C SER A 42 7.66 1.83 -1.34
N ASP A 43 8.08 2.72 -0.44
CA ASP A 43 9.09 2.41 0.58
C ASP A 43 8.52 1.73 1.84
N ALA A 44 7.30 2.09 2.25
CA ALA A 44 6.70 1.62 3.51
C ALA A 44 6.63 0.07 3.61
N GLY A 45 6.44 -0.62 2.48
CA GLY A 45 6.41 -2.08 2.44
C GLY A 45 7.75 -2.74 2.74
N THR A 46 8.87 -2.06 2.46
CA THR A 46 10.23 -2.62 2.62
C THR A 46 10.71 -2.54 4.07
N GLU A 47 10.52 -1.41 4.74
CA GLU A 47 10.95 -1.24 6.13
C GLU A 47 10.23 -2.18 7.08
N ILE A 48 8.91 -2.31 6.92
CA ILE A 48 8.09 -3.16 7.78
C ILE A 48 8.40 -4.64 7.53
N LEU A 49 8.66 -5.05 6.28
CA LEU A 49 9.09 -6.41 5.97
C LEU A 49 10.46 -6.71 6.61
N GLN A 50 11.41 -5.79 6.52
CA GLN A 50 12.73 -5.97 7.13
C GLN A 50 12.62 -6.11 8.65
N ALA A 51 11.77 -5.32 9.31
CA ALA A 51 11.52 -5.44 10.74
C ALA A 51 10.94 -6.83 11.13
N VAL A 52 10.06 -7.40 10.30
CA VAL A 52 9.52 -8.76 10.52
C VAL A 52 10.61 -9.82 10.33
N ILE A 53 11.45 -9.67 9.31
CA ILE A 53 12.61 -10.57 9.07
C ILE A 53 13.58 -10.49 10.25
N ASP A 54 13.90 -9.30 10.74
CA ASP A 54 14.80 -9.12 11.87
C ASP A 54 14.22 -9.74 13.15
N ALA A 55 12.91 -9.59 13.38
CA ALA A 55 12.20 -10.21 14.50
C ALA A 55 12.24 -11.75 14.43
N GLN A 56 12.18 -12.34 13.23
CA GLN A 56 12.28 -13.80 13.04
C GLN A 56 13.61 -14.36 13.59
N HIS A 57 14.70 -13.60 13.49
CA HIS A 57 16.03 -14.06 13.90
C HIS A 57 16.31 -13.91 15.40
N HIS A 58 15.41 -13.27 16.17
CA HIS A 58 15.64 -12.93 17.57
C HIS A 58 15.50 -14.15 18.51
N GLU A 59 14.48 -14.98 18.30
CA GLU A 59 14.16 -16.14 19.16
C GLU A 59 13.83 -17.39 18.31
N PRO A 60 14.81 -17.95 17.57
CA PRO A 60 14.55 -19.03 16.60
C PRO A 60 14.05 -20.32 17.23
N GLN A 61 14.30 -20.54 18.53
CA GLN A 61 13.78 -21.66 19.31
C GLN A 61 12.25 -21.65 19.51
N GLN A 62 11.59 -20.50 19.35
CA GLN A 62 10.14 -20.34 19.55
C GLN A 62 9.37 -20.77 18.30
N VAL A 63 9.09 -22.06 18.18
CA VAL A 63 8.61 -22.69 16.93
C VAL A 63 7.33 -22.03 16.38
N ALA A 64 6.37 -21.74 17.26
CA ALA A 64 5.10 -21.12 16.85
C ALA A 64 5.26 -19.65 16.45
N ALA A 65 6.08 -18.88 17.17
CA ALA A 65 6.34 -17.48 16.85
C ALA A 65 7.18 -17.35 15.57
N SER A 66 8.19 -18.21 15.40
CA SER A 66 9.01 -18.29 14.19
C SER A 66 8.18 -18.65 12.96
N ALA A 67 7.25 -19.61 13.08
CA ALA A 67 6.32 -19.95 12.00
C ALA A 67 5.38 -18.78 11.65
N LEU A 68 4.88 -18.05 12.66
CA LEU A 68 4.04 -16.88 12.46
C LEU A 68 4.80 -15.73 11.78
N LEU A 69 6.02 -15.43 12.22
CA LEU A 69 6.86 -14.38 11.65
C LEU A 69 7.31 -14.73 10.21
N SER A 70 7.67 -15.99 9.95
CA SER A 70 8.02 -16.46 8.61
C SER A 70 6.82 -16.40 7.65
N GLY A 71 5.63 -16.80 8.11
CA GLY A 71 4.40 -16.65 7.34
C GLY A 71 4.04 -15.19 7.10
N THR A 72 4.22 -14.32 8.09
CA THR A 72 3.99 -12.87 7.98
C THR A 72 4.93 -12.27 6.95
N ALA A 73 6.23 -12.59 7.00
CA ALA A 73 7.21 -12.15 6.02
C ALA A 73 6.85 -12.62 4.60
N THR A 74 6.35 -13.85 4.45
CA THR A 74 5.88 -14.37 3.15
C THR A 74 4.70 -13.58 2.61
N VAL A 75 3.68 -13.30 3.46
CA VAL A 75 2.51 -12.50 3.08
C VAL A 75 2.93 -11.09 2.68
N MET A 76 3.73 -10.43 3.53
CA MET A 76 4.20 -9.08 3.29
C MET A 76 5.09 -8.98 2.04
N ALA A 77 5.96 -9.95 1.78
CA ALA A 77 6.79 -9.96 0.57
C ALA A 77 5.95 -10.05 -0.71
N ALA A 78 4.86 -10.83 -0.69
CA ALA A 78 3.94 -10.91 -1.82
C ALA A 78 3.20 -9.58 -2.03
N TYR A 79 2.60 -9.01 -0.98
CA TYR A 79 1.88 -7.73 -1.08
C TYR A 79 2.78 -6.53 -1.35
N ARG A 80 4.06 -6.58 -0.98
CA ARG A 80 5.03 -5.54 -1.31
C ARG A 80 5.10 -5.27 -2.82
N GLN A 81 5.01 -6.31 -3.65
CA GLN A 81 5.03 -6.14 -5.11
C GLN A 81 3.82 -5.35 -5.63
N HIS A 82 2.66 -5.55 -5.00
CA HIS A 82 1.44 -4.80 -5.33
C HIS A 82 1.54 -3.34 -4.88
N ILE A 83 2.02 -3.12 -3.66
CA ILE A 83 2.22 -1.79 -3.08
C ILE A 83 3.24 -0.99 -3.92
N ASP A 84 4.36 -1.60 -4.27
CA ASP A 84 5.40 -1.02 -5.14
C ASP A 84 4.86 -0.67 -6.53
N ALA A 85 4.07 -1.57 -7.14
CA ALA A 85 3.42 -1.31 -8.43
C ALA A 85 2.44 -0.13 -8.38
N ILE A 86 1.65 -0.01 -7.30
CA ILE A 86 0.73 1.13 -7.09
C ILE A 86 1.53 2.43 -6.93
N GLY A 87 2.54 2.44 -6.06
CA GLY A 87 3.40 3.61 -5.83
C GLY A 87 4.11 4.06 -7.11
N THR A 88 4.76 3.12 -7.82
CA THR A 88 5.44 3.39 -9.10
C THR A 88 4.47 3.96 -10.16
N HIS A 89 3.27 3.40 -10.26
CA HIS A 89 2.27 3.92 -11.20
C HIS A 89 1.80 5.33 -10.81
N MET A 90 1.58 5.57 -9.51
CA MET A 90 1.21 6.90 -9.00
C MET A 90 2.27 7.94 -9.34
N GLY A 91 3.56 7.62 -9.12
CA GLY A 91 4.67 8.50 -9.47
C GLY A 91 4.76 8.77 -10.98
N THR A 92 4.53 7.74 -11.80
CA THR A 92 4.49 7.89 -13.28
C THR A 92 3.36 8.82 -13.72
N ALA A 93 2.17 8.66 -13.14
CA ALA A 93 1.02 9.53 -13.40
C ALA A 93 1.27 10.98 -12.94
N ALA A 94 1.91 11.18 -11.79
CA ALA A 94 2.29 12.51 -11.30
C ALA A 94 3.30 13.21 -12.23
N ILE A 95 4.29 12.47 -12.74
CA ILE A 95 5.26 12.98 -13.72
C ILE A 95 4.56 13.35 -15.04
N ALA A 96 3.66 12.51 -15.54
CA ALA A 96 2.89 12.78 -16.74
C ALA A 96 2.02 14.05 -16.59
N LEU A 97 1.36 14.19 -15.44
CA LEU A 97 0.54 15.37 -15.13
C LEU A 97 1.39 16.64 -15.01
N THR A 98 2.57 16.55 -14.39
CA THR A 98 3.56 17.65 -14.31
C THR A 98 4.00 18.09 -15.70
N SER A 99 4.26 17.13 -16.59
CA SER A 99 4.66 17.40 -17.97
C SER A 99 3.55 18.10 -18.76
N ALA A 100 2.30 17.62 -18.63
CA ALA A 100 1.14 18.25 -19.27
C ALA A 100 0.89 19.68 -18.75
N TRP A 101 1.02 19.89 -17.44
CA TRP A 101 0.89 21.22 -16.83
C TRP A 101 1.97 22.19 -17.32
N THR A 102 3.23 21.74 -17.37
CA THR A 102 4.35 22.54 -17.90
C THR A 102 4.16 22.87 -19.37
N HIS A 103 3.66 21.92 -20.17
CA HIS A 103 3.35 22.14 -21.58
C HIS A 103 2.29 23.23 -21.74
N TYR A 104 1.20 23.16 -20.98
CA TYR A 104 0.17 24.20 -20.96
C TYR A 104 0.73 25.58 -20.60
N GLY A 105 1.66 25.67 -19.65
CA GLY A 105 2.34 26.94 -19.34
C GLY A 105 3.14 27.53 -20.49
N ALA A 106 3.70 26.68 -21.36
CA ALA A 106 4.54 27.08 -22.48
C ALA A 106 3.76 27.39 -23.77
N SER A 107 2.70 26.62 -24.07
CA SER A 107 1.95 26.71 -25.33
C SER A 107 0.54 27.26 -25.17
N GLY A 108 -0.04 27.16 -23.96
CA GLY A 108 -1.47 27.36 -23.73
C GLY A 108 -2.33 26.17 -24.16
N ASP A 109 -1.72 25.10 -24.70
CA ASP A 109 -2.42 23.88 -25.09
C ASP A 109 -2.48 22.91 -23.91
N TRP A 110 -3.67 22.38 -23.64
CA TRP A 110 -3.90 21.38 -22.59
C TRP A 110 -4.40 20.07 -23.18
N SER A 111 -3.88 18.97 -22.64
CA SER A 111 -4.36 17.62 -22.88
C SER A 111 -4.16 16.78 -21.63
N THR A 112 -5.22 16.15 -21.14
CA THR A 112 -5.15 15.20 -20.04
C THR A 112 -4.32 13.97 -20.45
N PRO A 113 -3.35 13.53 -19.63
CA PRO A 113 -2.61 12.29 -19.89
C PRO A 113 -3.53 11.05 -19.93
N GLU A 114 -3.21 10.06 -20.77
CA GLU A 114 -4.05 8.87 -20.97
C GLU A 114 -3.97 7.84 -19.83
N ASP A 115 -2.84 7.77 -19.12
CA ASP A 115 -2.52 6.72 -18.12
C ASP A 115 -2.54 7.24 -16.67
N LEU A 116 -3.66 7.83 -16.24
CA LEU A 116 -3.80 8.36 -14.87
C LEU A 116 -4.41 7.38 -13.86
N ARG A 117 -5.06 6.32 -14.36
CA ARG A 117 -5.83 5.38 -13.53
C ARG A 117 -4.95 4.40 -12.78
N ALA A 118 -5.42 3.91 -11.64
CA ALA A 118 -4.65 2.92 -10.88
C ALA A 118 -4.50 1.60 -11.66
N PRO A 119 -3.36 0.89 -11.52
CA PRO A 119 -3.15 -0.37 -12.21
C PRO A 119 -4.10 -1.45 -11.68
N GLN A 120 -4.61 -2.30 -12.58
CA GLN A 120 -5.29 -3.52 -12.18
C GLN A 120 -4.25 -4.57 -11.78
N LEU A 121 -4.29 -4.98 -10.51
CA LEU A 121 -3.38 -5.98 -9.97
C LEU A 121 -4.00 -7.37 -10.00
N PRO A 122 -3.22 -8.43 -10.27
CA PRO A 122 -3.72 -9.80 -10.26
C PRO A 122 -4.12 -10.25 -8.86
N GLU A 123 -5.03 -11.21 -8.74
CA GLU A 123 -5.32 -11.84 -7.44
C GLU A 123 -4.09 -12.59 -6.90
N LEU A 124 -3.83 -12.44 -5.59
CA LEU A 124 -2.75 -13.16 -4.92
C LEU A 124 -3.28 -14.43 -4.28
N THR A 125 -2.64 -15.55 -4.63
CA THR A 125 -2.75 -16.81 -3.88
C THR A 125 -1.45 -17.04 -3.12
N ILE A 126 -1.50 -16.93 -1.79
CA ILE A 126 -0.32 -17.08 -0.94
C ILE A 126 -0.38 -18.42 -0.24
N ALA A 127 0.56 -19.31 -0.57
CA ALA A 127 0.75 -20.58 0.11
C ALA A 127 1.82 -20.44 1.19
N ILE A 128 1.43 -20.63 2.44
CA ILE A 128 2.34 -20.63 3.59
C ILE A 128 2.48 -22.08 4.04
N THR A 129 3.70 -22.61 3.97
CA THR A 129 4.00 -23.96 4.45
C THR A 129 5.02 -23.88 5.59
N ALA A 130 4.56 -24.12 6.82
CA ALA A 130 5.43 -24.40 7.94
C ALA A 130 5.75 -25.91 8.00
N ALA A 131 6.92 -26.25 8.53
CA ALA A 131 7.49 -27.60 8.51
C ALA A 131 6.57 -28.73 9.01
N ALA A 132 6.79 -29.94 8.50
CA ALA A 132 6.04 -31.19 8.75
C ALA A 132 5.82 -31.51 10.25
N PRO A 133 4.77 -32.28 10.62
CA PRO A 133 4.42 -32.52 12.01
C PRO A 133 5.53 -33.30 12.70
N ARG A 134 5.98 -32.82 13.87
CA ARG A 134 7.04 -33.50 14.63
C ARG A 134 7.01 -33.15 16.12
N PRO A 135 7.60 -34.00 16.97
CA PRO A 135 7.98 -33.59 18.31
C PRO A 135 8.93 -32.39 18.27
N LEU A 136 8.89 -31.56 19.31
CA LEU A 136 9.88 -30.53 19.54
C LEU A 136 11.26 -31.18 19.70
N ALA A 137 12.26 -30.65 19.01
CA ALA A 137 13.64 -31.06 19.08
C ALA A 137 14.38 -30.27 20.19
N GLY A 138 15.54 -30.78 20.63
CA GLY A 138 16.25 -30.26 21.79
C GLY A 138 16.51 -28.75 21.73
N GLY A 139 15.90 -28.00 22.64
CA GLY A 139 16.01 -26.54 22.76
C GLY A 139 14.80 -25.78 22.21
N GLU A 140 13.95 -26.41 21.40
CA GLU A 140 12.72 -25.80 20.90
C GLU A 140 11.67 -25.68 22.00
N ASN A 141 10.92 -24.59 21.97
CA ASN A 141 9.86 -24.31 22.91
C ASN A 141 8.67 -23.61 22.24
N ILE A 142 7.58 -23.55 22.99
CA ILE A 142 6.37 -22.83 22.61
C ILE A 142 5.94 -22.04 23.86
N ASP A 143 6.45 -20.82 23.99
CA ASP A 143 6.03 -19.89 25.03
C ASP A 143 4.70 -19.22 24.61
N THR A 144 3.68 -19.41 25.42
CA THR A 144 2.34 -18.87 25.17
C THR A 144 2.31 -17.34 25.27
N ALA A 145 2.99 -16.75 26.26
CA ALA A 145 2.99 -15.30 26.46
C ALA A 145 3.75 -14.60 25.32
N TYR A 146 4.86 -15.19 24.88
CA TYR A 146 5.59 -14.68 23.73
C TYR A 146 4.80 -14.79 22.42
N LEU A 147 4.12 -15.92 22.19
CA LEU A 147 3.26 -16.09 21.01
C LEU A 147 2.09 -15.10 20.98
N GLU A 148 1.46 -14.84 22.13
CA GLU A 148 0.39 -13.85 22.24
C GLU A 148 0.87 -12.42 21.91
N ASP A 149 2.05 -12.02 22.39
CA ASP A 149 2.66 -10.73 22.04
C ASP A 149 2.92 -10.61 20.53
N VAL A 150 3.49 -11.65 19.91
CA VAL A 150 3.74 -11.66 18.46
C VAL A 150 2.44 -11.64 17.66
N LEU A 151 1.39 -12.35 18.09
CA LEU A 151 0.07 -12.30 17.46
C LEU A 151 -0.55 -10.90 17.49
N VAL A 152 -0.42 -10.18 18.61
CA VAL A 152 -0.88 -8.79 18.74
C VAL A 152 -0.10 -7.88 17.77
N ARG A 153 1.22 -8.03 17.68
CA ARG A 153 2.06 -7.24 16.77
C ARG A 153 1.73 -7.49 15.30
N VAL A 154 1.56 -8.74 14.88
CA VAL A 154 1.19 -9.08 13.49
C VAL A 154 -0.16 -8.48 13.11
N ARG A 155 -1.15 -8.56 14.02
CA ARG A 155 -2.46 -7.92 13.81
C ARG A 155 -2.35 -6.39 13.76
N HIS A 156 -1.46 -5.79 14.55
CA HIS A 156 -1.21 -4.35 14.51
C HIS A 156 -0.57 -3.90 13.19
N VAL A 157 0.41 -4.65 12.66
CA VAL A 157 1.03 -4.37 11.35
C VAL A 157 -0.02 -4.30 10.25
N GLY A 158 -1.02 -5.19 10.26
CA GLY A 158 -2.12 -5.14 9.28
C GLY A 158 -3.01 -3.89 9.36
N ASN A 159 -3.02 -3.16 10.48
CA ASN A 159 -3.88 -2.00 10.70
C ASN A 159 -3.20 -0.65 10.38
N THR A 160 -1.87 -0.61 10.30
CA THR A 160 -1.11 0.66 10.24
C THR A 160 -0.80 1.13 8.80
N PHE A 161 -1.12 0.33 7.78
CA PHE A 161 -0.90 0.72 6.39
C PHE A 161 -1.96 1.73 5.91
N ALA A 162 -1.48 2.87 5.39
CA ALA A 162 -2.11 3.80 4.44
C ALA A 162 -3.15 4.86 4.88
N THR A 163 -3.83 4.76 6.02
CA THR A 163 -5.03 5.62 6.22
C THR A 163 -4.77 7.12 6.46
N PRO A 164 -3.87 7.57 7.37
CA PRO A 164 -3.86 8.97 7.80
C PRO A 164 -3.26 9.97 6.81
N SER A 165 -2.20 9.59 6.08
CA SER A 165 -1.49 10.51 5.17
C SER A 165 -2.28 10.80 3.89
N ILE A 166 -3.06 9.82 3.43
CA ILE A 166 -3.86 9.91 2.21
C ILE A 166 -5.08 10.81 2.42
N GLU A 167 -5.77 10.68 3.55
CA GLU A 167 -6.96 11.50 3.87
C GLU A 167 -6.61 12.98 4.02
N ALA A 168 -5.49 13.29 4.68
CA ALA A 168 -5.00 14.65 4.86
C ALA A 168 -4.62 15.31 3.53
N PHE A 169 -3.91 14.58 2.66
CA PHE A 169 -3.50 15.09 1.35
C PHE A 169 -4.69 15.29 0.40
N THR A 170 -5.63 14.34 0.36
CA THR A 170 -6.87 14.46 -0.44
C THR A 170 -7.69 15.68 -0.03
N THR A 171 -7.76 15.97 1.28
CA THR A 171 -8.48 17.13 1.81
C THR A 171 -7.83 18.45 1.40
N PHE A 172 -6.49 18.52 1.44
CA PHE A 172 -5.72 19.71 1.03
C PHE A 172 -5.84 19.99 -0.47
N VAL A 173 -5.71 18.98 -1.33
CA VAL A 173 -5.81 19.14 -2.79
C VAL A 173 -7.20 19.63 -3.20
N ARG A 174 -8.27 19.11 -2.57
CA ARG A 174 -9.65 19.50 -2.87
C ARG A 174 -10.02 20.90 -2.40
N SER A 175 -9.36 21.46 -1.38
CA SER A 175 -9.66 22.81 -0.90
C SER A 175 -9.00 23.90 -1.76
N GLU A 176 -7.94 23.58 -2.49
CA GLU A 176 -7.08 24.56 -3.17
C GLU A 176 -7.21 24.58 -4.71
N LEU A 177 -7.77 23.52 -5.33
CA LEU A 177 -7.92 23.44 -6.79
C LEU A 177 -9.33 23.87 -7.28
N LEU A 178 -9.37 24.58 -8.42
CA LEU A 178 -10.61 24.96 -9.12
C LEU A 178 -11.22 23.77 -9.88
N VAL A 179 -12.55 23.70 -10.07
CA VAL A 179 -13.18 22.58 -10.81
C VAL A 179 -12.79 22.63 -12.30
N GLY A 180 -12.34 21.49 -12.85
CA GLY A 180 -11.94 21.32 -14.26
C GLY A 180 -11.12 20.05 -14.51
N GLU A 181 -10.72 19.81 -15.76
CA GLU A 181 -9.98 18.60 -16.18
C GLU A 181 -8.68 18.36 -15.41
N LEU A 182 -7.99 19.42 -14.95
CA LEU A 182 -6.81 19.28 -14.11
C LEU A 182 -7.15 18.69 -12.74
N THR A 183 -8.22 19.18 -12.12
CA THR A 183 -8.70 18.68 -10.83
C THR A 183 -9.26 17.27 -10.95
N GLU A 184 -9.94 16.95 -12.04
CA GLU A 184 -10.36 15.58 -12.34
C GLU A 184 -9.17 14.63 -12.51
N ALA A 185 -8.07 15.09 -13.14
CA ALA A 185 -6.84 14.33 -13.25
C ALA A 185 -6.20 14.08 -11.86
N PHE A 186 -6.11 15.11 -11.01
CA PHE A 186 -5.66 14.95 -9.62
C PHE A 186 -6.54 14.00 -8.82
N ASP A 187 -7.87 14.17 -8.89
CA ASP A 187 -8.83 13.30 -8.20
C ASP A 187 -8.75 11.86 -8.71
N THR A 188 -8.53 11.65 -10.01
CA THR A 188 -8.36 10.30 -10.58
C THR A 188 -7.15 9.60 -9.99
N ILE A 189 -5.97 10.24 -10.03
CA ILE A 189 -4.74 9.68 -9.45
C ILE A 189 -4.95 9.44 -7.95
N MET A 190 -5.49 10.41 -7.23
CA MET A 190 -5.65 10.31 -5.78
C MET A 190 -6.64 9.24 -5.38
N VAL A 191 -7.85 9.27 -5.91
CA VAL A 191 -8.94 8.38 -5.48
C VAL A 191 -8.66 6.95 -5.92
N GLU A 192 -8.24 6.73 -7.16
CA GLU A 192 -8.06 5.37 -7.67
C GLU A 192 -6.85 4.68 -7.04
N HIS A 193 -5.69 5.34 -6.90
CA HIS A 193 -4.52 4.73 -6.26
C HIS A 193 -4.72 4.53 -4.76
N THR A 194 -5.43 5.44 -4.10
CA THR A 194 -5.86 5.25 -2.71
C THR A 194 -6.77 4.04 -2.56
N ALA A 195 -7.77 3.90 -3.43
CA ALA A 195 -8.69 2.77 -3.39
C ALA A 195 -7.96 1.44 -3.65
N ALA A 196 -7.00 1.43 -4.59
CA ALA A 196 -6.13 0.29 -4.85
C ALA A 196 -5.26 -0.06 -3.62
N MET A 197 -4.68 0.94 -2.96
CA MET A 197 -3.87 0.75 -1.76
C MET A 197 -4.70 0.26 -0.56
N ALA A 198 -5.90 0.81 -0.38
CA ALA A 198 -6.83 0.40 0.67
C ALA A 198 -7.31 -1.04 0.46
N THR A 199 -7.62 -1.42 -0.78
CA THR A 199 -7.98 -2.80 -1.14
C THR A 199 -6.81 -3.74 -0.85
N THR A 200 -5.62 -3.41 -1.34
CA THR A 200 -4.39 -4.20 -1.12
C THR A 200 -4.09 -4.37 0.37
N SER A 201 -4.21 -3.31 1.17
CA SER A 201 -3.97 -3.34 2.62
C SER A 201 -5.03 -4.16 3.36
N THR A 202 -6.30 -4.05 2.95
CA THR A 202 -7.41 -4.83 3.53
C THR A 202 -7.24 -6.32 3.26
N THR A 203 -6.92 -6.71 2.02
CA THR A 203 -6.71 -8.13 1.69
C THR A 203 -5.45 -8.68 2.36
N MET A 204 -4.39 -7.87 2.49
CA MET A 204 -3.21 -8.24 3.29
C MET A 204 -3.58 -8.49 4.76
N GLN A 205 -4.35 -7.60 5.38
CA GLN A 205 -4.83 -7.75 6.76
C GLN A 205 -5.65 -9.05 6.93
N GLN A 206 -6.50 -9.39 5.97
CA GLN A 206 -7.27 -10.64 5.98
C GLN A 206 -6.35 -11.87 5.91
N HIS A 207 -5.34 -11.85 5.04
CA HIS A 207 -4.35 -12.93 4.94
C HIS A 207 -3.54 -13.08 6.24
N LEU A 208 -3.10 -11.97 6.85
CA LEU A 208 -2.38 -11.99 8.13
C LEU A 208 -3.26 -12.49 9.28
N THR A 209 -4.55 -12.11 9.31
CA THR A 209 -5.51 -12.60 10.30
C THR A 209 -5.74 -14.10 10.15
N HIS A 210 -5.93 -14.58 8.91
CA HIS A 210 -6.08 -15.99 8.62
C HIS A 210 -4.85 -16.82 9.06
N LEU A 211 -3.64 -16.31 8.80
CA LEU A 211 -2.41 -16.91 9.28
C LEU A 211 -2.36 -16.97 10.81
N ALA A 212 -2.65 -15.86 11.49
CA ALA A 212 -2.66 -15.76 12.95
C ALA A 212 -3.63 -16.77 13.58
N ASP A 213 -4.85 -16.88 13.07
CA ASP A 213 -5.87 -17.81 13.55
C ASP A 213 -5.48 -19.27 13.32
N THR A 214 -4.79 -19.55 12.20
CA THR A 214 -4.28 -20.88 11.88
C THR A 214 -3.16 -21.29 12.85
N ILE A 215 -2.22 -20.38 13.14
CA ILE A 215 -1.15 -20.59 14.13
C ILE A 215 -1.75 -20.80 15.52
N GLN A 216 -2.72 -19.97 15.90
CA GLN A 216 -3.42 -20.09 17.17
C GLN A 216 -4.12 -21.46 17.29
N THR A 217 -4.80 -21.92 16.24
CA THR A 217 -5.42 -23.25 16.20
C THR A 217 -4.41 -24.39 16.33
N ALA A 218 -3.27 -24.30 15.64
CA ALA A 218 -2.20 -25.28 15.74
C ALA A 218 -1.58 -25.32 17.15
N HIS A 219 -1.41 -24.15 17.79
CA HIS A 219 -0.95 -24.05 19.17
C HIS A 219 -1.90 -24.74 20.15
N HIS A 220 -3.23 -24.53 20.01
CA HIS A 220 -4.23 -25.20 20.83
C HIS A 220 -4.17 -26.73 20.64
N ARG A 221 -4.08 -27.22 19.40
CA ARG A 221 -3.95 -28.66 19.12
C ARG A 221 -2.66 -29.26 19.69
N HIS A 222 -1.55 -28.53 19.68
CA HIS A 222 -0.30 -28.97 20.31
C HIS A 222 -0.50 -29.17 21.82
N ARG A 223 -1.23 -28.29 22.50
CA ARG A 223 -1.52 -28.43 23.94
C ARG A 223 -2.20 -29.77 24.26
N ASP A 224 -3.07 -30.23 23.38
CA ASP A 224 -3.82 -31.48 23.56
C ASP A 224 -3.04 -32.73 23.14
N THR A 225 -2.22 -32.62 22.09
CA THR A 225 -1.58 -33.78 21.42
C THR A 225 -0.09 -33.92 21.69
N ARG A 226 0.56 -32.88 22.22
CA ARG A 226 2.03 -32.74 22.36
C ARG A 226 2.81 -32.89 21.04
N LEU A 227 2.13 -32.72 19.91
CA LEU A 227 2.74 -32.76 18.58
C LEU A 227 2.53 -31.42 17.91
N TRP A 228 3.61 -30.83 17.38
CA TRP A 228 3.48 -29.67 16.52
C TRP A 228 2.96 -30.16 15.17
N THR A 229 1.87 -29.58 14.69
CA THR A 229 1.31 -29.86 13.36
C THR A 229 1.76 -28.82 12.35
N PRO A 230 2.05 -29.22 11.10
CA PRO A 230 2.40 -28.31 10.04
C PRO A 230 1.21 -27.41 9.77
N ILE A 231 1.53 -26.20 9.36
CA ILE A 231 0.55 -25.24 8.90
C ILE A 231 0.78 -25.10 7.42
N THR A 232 -0.07 -25.74 6.64
CA THR A 232 -0.25 -25.37 5.24
C THR A 232 -1.53 -24.57 5.18
N THR A 233 -1.40 -23.27 4.93
CA THR A 233 -2.54 -22.42 4.63
C THR A 233 -2.39 -21.81 3.26
N THR A 234 -3.50 -21.70 2.56
CA THR A 234 -3.63 -20.97 1.30
C THR A 234 -4.64 -19.87 1.53
N ALA A 235 -4.20 -18.63 1.38
CA ALA A 235 -5.08 -17.47 1.38
C ALA A 235 -5.18 -16.95 -0.06
N ALA A 236 -6.39 -16.91 -0.58
CA ALA A 236 -6.71 -16.33 -1.89
C ALA A 236 -7.42 -14.98 -1.67
N SER A 237 -7.07 -14.02 -2.53
CA SER A 237 -7.70 -12.69 -2.58
C SER A 237 -9.13 -12.77 -3.08
#